data_AF-A0AA43C5D7-F1
#
_entry.id   AF-A0AA43C5D7-F1
#
_cell.length_a   1.000
_cell.length_b   1.000
_cell.length_c   1.000
_cell.angle_alpha   90.00
_cell.angle_beta   90.00
_cell.angle_gamma   90.00
#
_symmetry.space_group_name_H-M   'P 1'
#
loop_
_entity.id
_entity.type
_entity.pdbx_description
1 polymer ?
#
loop_
_entity_poly.entity_id
_entity_poly.type
_entity_poly.pdbx_seq_one_letter_code
_entity_poly.pdbx_strand_id
1 'polypeptide(L)'
;MNNNILLRSSAVLWVIWGVVHVLFGVMIIIGDSGAGIQAIGNGVELPQMNYPDALGAIMNQHGWNLVWFGVVTIVGATFIWRENDTAIWISAMVGGLADLGYFIFLDLGGYVKFFPGTVMTIIALVAIVLSFTAYFKNKSNS
;
A
#
# COMPACT_ATOMS: atom_id res chain seq x y z
N MET A 1 -1.18 26.33 4.91
CA MET A 1 -2.15 25.21 4.85
C MET A 1 -2.56 24.84 6.25
N ASN A 2 -3.85 24.67 6.52
CA ASN A 2 -4.37 24.26 7.82
C ASN A 2 -3.95 22.80 8.12
N ASN A 3 -3.39 22.52 9.30
CA ASN A 3 -2.92 21.18 9.68
C ASN A 3 -4.04 20.13 9.60
N ASN A 4 -5.28 20.54 9.87
CA ASN A 4 -6.44 19.67 9.75
C ASN A 4 -6.69 19.26 8.28
N ILE A 5 -6.46 20.16 7.31
CA ILE A 5 -6.58 19.83 5.87
C ILE A 5 -5.49 18.82 5.46
N LEU A 6 -4.25 19.00 5.92
CA LEU A 6 -3.15 18.08 5.63
C LEU A 6 -3.45 16.66 6.12
N LEU A 7 -3.93 16.53 7.36
CA LEU A 7 -4.26 15.24 7.95
C LEU A 7 -5.47 14.58 7.29
N ARG A 8 -6.52 15.34 6.95
CA ARG A 8 -7.67 14.80 6.21
C ARG A 8 -7.29 14.34 4.82
N SER A 9 -6.48 15.10 4.09
CA SER A 9 -5.97 14.68 2.77
C SER A 9 -5.14 13.40 2.89
N SER A 10 -4.25 13.32 3.87
CA SER A 10 -3.50 12.08 4.13
C SER A 10 -4.41 10.89 4.45
N ALA A 11 -5.42 11.09 5.30
CA ALA A 11 -6.37 10.04 5.64
C ALA A 11 -7.12 9.52 4.40
N VAL A 12 -7.55 10.40 3.49
CA VAL A 12 -8.17 9.98 2.21
C VAL A 12 -7.19 9.14 1.38
N LEU A 13 -5.92 9.56 1.29
CA LEU A 13 -4.90 8.81 0.55
C LEU A 13 -4.66 7.42 1.15
N TRP A 14 -4.60 7.30 2.48
CA TRP A 14 -4.47 6.01 3.15
C TRP A 14 -5.67 5.08 2.94
N VAL A 15 -6.89 5.63 2.86
CA VAL A 15 -8.09 4.86 2.50
C VAL A 15 -8.00 4.38 1.06
N ILE A 16 -7.64 5.25 0.11
CA ILE A 16 -7.50 4.88 -1.30
C ILE A 16 -6.47 3.76 -1.44
N TRP A 17 -5.29 3.96 -0.86
CA TRP A 17 -4.22 2.96 -0.86
C TRP A 17 -4.69 1.64 -0.26
N GLY A 18 -5.33 1.68 0.91
CA GLY A 18 -5.76 0.48 1.62
C GLY A 18 -6.85 -0.29 0.89
N VAL A 19 -7.81 0.40 0.26
CA VAL A 19 -8.86 -0.24 -0.55
C VAL A 19 -8.24 -0.97 -1.74
N VAL A 20 -7.31 -0.34 -2.47
CA VAL A 20 -6.63 -1.00 -3.60
C VAL A 20 -5.87 -2.23 -3.14
N HIS A 21 -5.16 -2.16 -2.00
CA HIS A 21 -4.39 -3.28 -1.47
C HIS A 21 -5.27 -4.45 -0.99
N VAL A 22 -6.41 -4.15 -0.36
CA VAL A 22 -7.40 -5.19 -0.02
C VAL A 22 -7.94 -5.86 -1.28
N LEU A 23 -8.29 -5.08 -2.31
CA LEU A 23 -8.79 -5.62 -3.57
C LEU A 23 -7.76 -6.54 -4.26
N PHE A 24 -6.52 -6.08 -4.44
CA PHE A 24 -5.46 -6.88 -5.04
C PHE A 24 -5.10 -8.11 -4.18
N GLY A 25 -5.07 -7.96 -2.87
CA GLY A 25 -4.84 -9.07 -1.96
C GLY A 25 -5.89 -10.17 -2.09
N VAL A 26 -7.18 -9.79 -2.14
CA VAL A 26 -8.27 -10.74 -2.38
C VAL A 26 -8.15 -11.39 -3.76
N MET A 27 -7.89 -10.61 -4.82
CA MET A 27 -7.73 -11.14 -6.18
C MET A 27 -6.61 -12.18 -6.27
N ILE A 28 -5.49 -11.96 -5.59
CA ILE A 28 -4.38 -12.91 -5.54
C ILE A 28 -4.77 -14.19 -4.80
N ILE A 29 -5.49 -14.09 -3.67
CA ILE A 29 -5.90 -15.24 -2.87
C ILE A 29 -6.89 -16.16 -3.62
N ILE A 30 -7.79 -15.57 -4.42
CA ILE A 30 -8.81 -16.34 -5.16
C ILE A 30 -8.33 -16.79 -6.54
N GLY A 31 -7.24 -16.21 -7.05
CA GLY A 31 -6.68 -16.50 -8.36
C GLY A 31 -5.77 -17.73 -8.35
N ASP A 32 -5.46 -18.24 -9.54
CA ASP A 32 -4.37 -19.19 -9.69
C ASP A 32 -2.99 -18.52 -9.55
N SER A 33 -1.93 -19.33 -9.41
CA SER A 33 -0.56 -18.84 -9.23
C SER A 33 -0.12 -17.88 -10.34
N GLY A 34 -0.47 -18.16 -11.60
CA GLY A 34 -0.09 -17.33 -12.74
C GLY A 34 -0.79 -15.97 -12.70
N ALA A 35 -2.10 -15.98 -12.44
CA ALA A 35 -2.89 -14.76 -12.25
C ALA A 35 -2.38 -13.92 -11.08
N GLY A 36 -2.02 -14.56 -9.96
CA GLY A 36 -1.43 -13.88 -8.80
C GLY A 36 -0.11 -13.19 -9.13
N ILE A 37 0.80 -13.87 -9.82
CA ILE A 37 2.09 -13.27 -10.25
C ILE A 37 1.83 -12.12 -11.22
N GLN A 38 0.93 -12.32 -12.20
CA GLN A 38 0.60 -11.29 -13.19
C GLN A 38 -0.08 -10.06 -12.57
N ALA A 39 -0.80 -10.22 -11.45
CA ALA A 39 -1.40 -9.11 -10.72
C ALA A 39 -0.36 -8.16 -10.10
N ILE A 40 0.83 -8.68 -9.76
CA ILE A 40 1.92 -7.91 -9.17
C ILE A 40 2.93 -7.50 -10.24
N GLY A 41 3.46 -8.46 -10.99
CA GLY A 41 4.48 -8.30 -12.04
C GLY A 41 3.91 -8.03 -13.42
N ASN A 42 2.95 -7.11 -13.53
CA ASN A 42 2.16 -6.92 -14.75
C ASN A 42 2.93 -6.29 -15.94
N GLY A 43 4.22 -6.00 -15.78
CA GLY A 43 5.12 -5.48 -16.81
C GLY A 43 5.81 -6.55 -17.63
N VAL A 44 5.70 -7.82 -17.24
CA VAL A 44 6.30 -8.96 -17.95
C VAL A 44 5.20 -9.96 -18.35
N GLU A 45 5.32 -10.56 -19.53
CA GLU A 45 4.43 -11.64 -19.95
C GLU A 45 4.90 -12.97 -19.35
N LEU A 46 3.97 -13.69 -18.72
CA LEU A 46 4.24 -15.00 -18.15
C LEU A 46 3.95 -16.12 -19.15
N PRO A 47 4.82 -17.15 -19.24
CA PRO A 47 4.53 -18.33 -20.03
C PRO A 47 3.33 -19.08 -19.44
N GLN A 48 2.46 -19.56 -20.31
CA GLN A 48 1.32 -20.40 -19.90
C GLN A 48 1.85 -21.77 -19.50
N MET A 49 1.95 -22.01 -18.19
CA MET A 49 2.43 -23.27 -17.63
C MET A 49 1.76 -23.58 -16.30
N ASN A 50 1.81 -24.85 -15.90
CA ASN A 50 1.41 -25.26 -14.56
C ASN A 50 2.51 -24.87 -13.58
N TYR A 51 2.27 -23.82 -12.80
CA TYR A 51 3.14 -23.41 -11.73
C TYR A 51 3.07 -24.40 -10.55
N PRO A 52 4.17 -24.60 -9.80
CA PRO A 52 4.15 -25.45 -8.62
C PRO A 52 3.13 -24.97 -7.57
N ASP A 53 2.44 -25.89 -6.90
CA ASP A 53 1.45 -25.56 -5.86
C ASP A 53 2.03 -24.69 -4.74
N ALA A 54 3.31 -24.92 -4.40
CA ALA A 54 4.03 -24.12 -3.41
C ALA A 54 4.10 -22.63 -3.80
N LEU A 55 4.18 -22.30 -5.10
CA LEU A 55 4.16 -20.92 -5.57
C LEU A 55 2.78 -20.30 -5.37
N GLY A 56 1.71 -21.05 -5.59
CA GLY A 56 0.34 -20.61 -5.27
C GLY A 56 0.17 -20.31 -3.78
N ALA A 57 0.71 -21.16 -2.91
CA ALA A 57 0.70 -20.92 -1.47
C ALA A 57 1.48 -19.64 -1.06
N ILE A 58 2.63 -19.37 -1.69
CA ILE A 58 3.40 -18.13 -1.50
C ILE A 58 2.59 -16.92 -1.97
N MET A 59 1.92 -17.02 -3.13
CA MET A 59 1.06 -15.95 -3.62
C MET A 59 -0.10 -15.67 -2.66
N ASN A 60 -0.75 -16.71 -2.12
CA ASN A 60 -1.80 -16.54 -1.12
C ASN A 60 -1.29 -15.84 0.15
N GLN A 61 -0.07 -16.17 0.59
CA GLN A 61 0.57 -15.50 1.73
C GLN A 61 0.89 -14.02 1.42
N HIS A 62 1.33 -13.71 0.21
CA HIS A 62 1.51 -12.33 -0.24
C HIS A 62 0.18 -11.57 -0.31
N GLY A 63 -0.85 -12.17 -0.90
CA GLY A 63 -2.20 -11.59 -0.97
C GLY A 63 -2.78 -11.32 0.42
N TRP A 64 -2.60 -12.25 1.36
CA TRP A 64 -2.98 -12.05 2.76
C TRP A 64 -2.28 -10.83 3.38
N ASN A 65 -0.98 -10.65 3.09
CA ASN A 65 -0.24 -9.49 3.56
C ASN A 65 -0.83 -8.18 3.04
N LEU A 66 -1.11 -8.09 1.73
CA LEU A 66 -1.75 -6.91 1.15
C LEU A 66 -3.12 -6.60 1.79
N VAL A 67 -3.92 -7.63 2.07
CA VAL A 67 -5.22 -7.46 2.74
C VAL A 67 -5.04 -6.83 4.10
N TRP A 68 -4.22 -7.41 4.98
CA TRP A 68 -4.13 -6.89 6.34
C TRP A 68 -3.40 -5.54 6.38
N PHE A 69 -2.41 -5.30 5.51
CA PHE A 69 -1.81 -3.96 5.38
C PHE A 69 -2.86 -2.91 5.05
N GLY A 70 -3.70 -3.18 4.04
CA GLY A 70 -4.75 -2.24 3.62
C GLY A 70 -5.82 -2.03 4.68
N VAL A 71 -6.20 -3.08 5.43
CA VAL A 71 -7.13 -2.93 6.56
C VAL A 71 -6.53 -2.03 7.64
N VAL A 72 -5.26 -2.23 7.99
CA VAL A 72 -4.58 -1.41 9.01
C VAL A 72 -4.52 0.06 8.59
N THR A 73 -4.20 0.36 7.33
CA THR A 73 -4.15 1.76 6.86
C THR A 73 -5.54 2.40 6.78
N ILE A 74 -6.59 1.65 6.39
CA ILE A 74 -7.98 2.14 6.42
C ILE A 74 -8.39 2.49 7.85
N VAL A 75 -8.14 1.60 8.80
CA VAL A 75 -8.44 1.85 10.22
C VAL A 75 -7.61 3.04 10.72
N GLY A 76 -6.31 3.06 10.46
CA GLY A 76 -5.41 4.15 10.81
C GLY A 76 -5.85 5.49 10.24
N ALA A 77 -6.38 5.53 9.01
CA ALA A 77 -6.92 6.73 8.40
C ALA A 77 -8.06 7.35 9.21
N THR A 78 -8.95 6.53 9.80
CA THR A 78 -10.02 7.05 10.67
C THR A 78 -9.48 7.77 11.92
N PHE A 79 -8.34 7.31 12.44
CA PHE A 79 -7.67 7.94 13.58
C PHE A 79 -6.81 9.14 13.18
N ILE A 80 -6.14 9.10 12.02
CA ILE A 80 -5.43 10.25 11.44
C ILE A 80 -6.40 11.42 11.19
N TRP A 81 -7.61 11.12 10.71
CA TRP A 81 -8.68 12.12 10.55
C TRP A 81 -9.04 12.82 11.86
N ARG A 82 -8.83 12.14 12.99
CA ARG A 82 -9.06 12.63 14.36
C ARG A 82 -7.77 13.13 15.03
N GLU A 83 -6.74 13.43 14.25
CA GLU A 83 -5.46 14.00 14.70
C GLU A 83 -4.69 13.11 15.70
N ASN A 84 -4.78 11.78 15.54
CA ASN A 84 -4.03 10.84 16.36
C ASN A 84 -2.60 10.62 15.83
N ASP A 85 -1.61 11.04 16.60
CA ASP A 85 -0.19 10.92 16.23
C ASP A 85 0.28 9.46 16.10
N THR A 86 -0.17 8.56 16.98
CA THR A 86 0.20 7.14 16.90
C THR A 86 -0.27 6.51 15.60
N ALA A 87 -1.46 6.87 15.13
CA ALA A 87 -2.00 6.38 13.87
C ALA A 87 -1.20 6.87 12.65
N ILE A 88 -0.63 8.08 12.70
CA ILE A 88 0.29 8.58 11.65
C ILE A 88 1.48 7.62 11.52
N TRP A 89 2.13 7.30 12.64
CA TRP A 89 3.30 6.42 12.65
C TRP A 89 2.95 5.00 12.20
N ILE A 90 1.88 4.41 12.73
CA ILE A 90 1.48 3.04 12.38
C ILE A 90 1.16 2.93 10.89
N SER A 91 0.32 3.82 10.34
CA SER A 91 -0.03 3.79 8.92
C SER A 91 1.20 4.00 8.03
N ALA A 92 2.08 4.94 8.38
CA ALA A 92 3.30 5.20 7.62
C ALA A 92 4.28 4.04 7.65
N MET A 93 4.45 3.37 8.80
CA MET A 93 5.32 2.19 8.87
C MET A 93 4.73 1.01 8.10
N VAL A 94 3.44 0.71 8.28
CA VAL A 94 2.82 -0.46 7.63
C VAL A 94 2.71 -0.25 6.13
N GLY A 95 2.06 0.83 5.68
CA GLY A 95 1.89 1.10 4.25
C GLY A 95 3.19 1.52 3.58
N GLY A 96 4.01 2.34 4.23
CA GLY A 96 5.27 2.82 3.67
C GLY A 96 6.34 1.72 3.54
N LEU A 97 6.46 0.80 4.50
CA LEU A 97 7.40 -0.32 4.36
C LEU A 97 6.91 -1.37 3.37
N ALA A 98 5.59 -1.58 3.24
CA ALA A 98 5.02 -2.43 2.21
C ALA A 98 5.39 -1.91 0.80
N ASP A 99 5.14 -0.62 0.55
CA ASP A 99 5.48 0.00 -0.74
C ASP A 99 6.98 0.18 -0.95
N LEU A 100 7.78 0.30 0.11
CA LEU A 100 9.24 0.34 -0.04
C LEU A 100 9.78 -0.96 -0.62
N GLY A 101 9.29 -2.11 -0.14
CA GLY A 101 9.64 -3.41 -0.70
C GLY A 101 9.18 -3.54 -2.15
N TYR A 102 7.94 -3.13 -2.43
CA TYR A 102 7.41 -3.10 -3.79
C TYR A 102 8.27 -2.21 -4.71
N PHE A 103 8.59 -0.99 -4.30
CA PHE A 103 9.38 -0.05 -5.08
C PHE A 103 10.77 -0.60 -5.41
N ILE A 104 11.48 -1.16 -4.40
CA ILE A 104 12.85 -1.66 -4.58
C ILE A 104 12.88 -2.87 -5.52
N PHE A 105 11.95 -3.82 -5.36
CA PHE A 105 12.04 -5.10 -6.05
C PHE A 105 11.21 -5.17 -7.34
N LEU A 106 10.14 -4.39 -7.46
CA LEU A 106 9.19 -4.45 -8.56
C LEU A 106 9.30 -3.21 -9.48
N ASP A 107 9.19 -2.00 -8.93
CA ASP A 107 9.31 -0.76 -9.73
C ASP A 107 10.73 -0.60 -10.28
N LEU A 108 11.76 -0.58 -9.42
CA LEU A 108 13.17 -0.45 -9.86
C LEU A 108 13.66 -1.67 -10.66
N GLY A 109 13.05 -2.83 -10.45
CA GLY A 109 13.30 -4.05 -11.22
C GLY A 109 12.75 -4.00 -12.64
N GLY A 110 11.87 -3.04 -12.97
CA GLY A 110 11.24 -2.93 -14.28
C GLY A 110 10.19 -4.02 -14.56
N TYR A 111 9.61 -4.61 -13.51
CA TYR A 111 8.68 -5.74 -13.64
C TYR A 111 7.21 -5.33 -13.67
N VAL A 112 6.91 -4.04 -13.56
CA VAL A 112 5.54 -3.52 -13.36
C VAL A 112 5.25 -2.34 -14.29
N LYS A 113 3.97 -2.18 -14.60
CA LYS A 113 3.42 -1.02 -15.29
C LYS A 113 3.17 0.11 -14.30
N PHE A 114 3.18 1.34 -14.82
CA PHE A 114 2.95 2.55 -14.03
C PHE A 114 1.63 2.52 -13.24
N PHE A 115 0.55 2.04 -13.86
CA PHE A 115 -0.76 1.86 -13.20
C PHE A 115 -1.13 0.38 -13.13
N PRO A 116 -1.63 -0.14 -11.99
CA PRO A 116 -1.88 0.58 -10.73
C PRO A 116 -0.66 0.70 -9.79
N GLY A 117 0.44 -0.02 -10.08
CA GLY A 117 1.58 -0.21 -9.19
C GLY A 117 2.26 1.07 -8.72
N THR A 118 3.06 1.70 -9.58
CA THR A 118 3.84 2.91 -9.24
C THR A 118 2.97 4.05 -8.68
N VAL A 119 1.70 4.13 -9.11
CA VAL A 119 0.75 5.11 -8.57
C VAL A 119 0.48 4.89 -7.08
N MET A 120 0.38 3.65 -6.60
CA MET A 120 0.18 3.40 -5.16
C MET A 120 1.39 3.82 -4.33
N THR A 121 2.61 3.56 -4.81
CA THR A 121 3.86 4.02 -4.19
C THR A 121 3.87 5.55 -4.02
N ILE A 122 3.41 6.29 -5.05
CA ILE A 122 3.30 7.75 -4.98
C ILE A 122 2.22 8.17 -3.98
N ILE A 123 1.06 7.51 -3.98
CA ILE A 123 -0.03 7.80 -3.03
C ILE A 123 0.45 7.62 -1.58
N ALA A 124 1.14 6.51 -1.28
CA ALA A 124 1.69 6.27 0.06
C ALA A 124 2.73 7.33 0.43
N LEU A 125 3.65 7.67 -0.47
CA LEU A 125 4.65 8.71 -0.23
C LEU A 125 4.00 10.07 0.07
N VAL A 126 3.00 10.48 -0.71
CA VAL A 126 2.29 11.73 -0.48
C VAL A 126 1.53 11.70 0.85
N ALA A 127 0.87 10.59 1.19
CA ALA A 127 0.19 10.43 2.48
C ALA A 127 1.17 10.60 3.65
N ILE A 128 2.34 9.97 3.57
CA ILE A 128 3.43 10.10 4.56
C ILE A 128 3.87 11.57 4.68
N VAL A 129 4.22 12.21 3.56
CA VAL A 129 4.69 13.61 3.57
C VAL A 129 3.66 14.54 4.18
N LEU A 130 2.37 14.41 3.82
CA LEU A 130 1.30 15.24 4.35
C LEU A 130 1.10 15.02 5.87
N SER A 131 1.04 13.77 6.32
CA SER A 131 0.90 13.44 7.74
C SER A 131 2.05 13.96 8.58
N PHE A 132 3.30 13.71 8.15
CA PHE A 132 4.48 14.14 8.92
C PHE A 132 4.67 15.66 8.89
N THR A 133 4.33 16.32 7.77
CA THR A 133 4.34 17.80 7.72
C THR A 133 3.37 18.38 8.75
N ALA A 134 2.17 17.80 8.91
CA ALA A 134 1.21 18.24 9.92
C ALA A 134 1.71 17.95 11.34
N TYR A 135 2.25 16.75 11.58
CA TYR A 135 2.79 16.33 12.88
C TYR A 135 3.89 17.27 13.39
N PHE A 136 4.92 17.55 12.57
CA PHE A 136 6.02 18.42 12.98
C PHE A 136 5.59 19.87 13.17
N LYS A 137 4.61 20.36 12.39
CA LYS A 137 4.03 21.69 12.59
C LYS A 137 3.26 21.81 13.90
N ASN A 138 2.45 20.81 14.26
CA ASN A 138 1.73 20.79 15.54
C ASN A 138 2.70 20.83 16.72
N LYS A 139 3.78 20.03 16.66
CA LYS A 139 4.79 19.97 17.73
C LYS A 139 5.65 21.23 17.86
N SER A 140 5.88 21.96 16.76
CA SER A 140 6.60 23.23 16.81
C SER A 140 5.79 24.37 17.44
N ASN A 141 4.46 24.24 17.48
CA ASN A 141 3.54 25.27 17.98
C ASN A 141 3.07 25.00 19.42
N SER A 142 3.52 23.90 20.05
CA SER A 142 3.28 23.53 21.45
C SER A 142 4.46 23.93 22.33
#